data_AF-A0A1A6GEW8-F1
#
_entry.id   AF-A0A1A6GEW8-F1
#
_cell.length_a   1.000
_cell.length_b   1.000
_cell.length_c   1.000
_cell.angle_alpha   90.00
_cell.angle_beta   90.00
_cell.angle_gamma   90.00
#
_symmetry.space_group_name_H-M   'P 1'
#
loop_
_entity.id
_entity.type
_entity.pdbx_description
1 polymer ?
#
loop_
_entity_poly.entity_id
_entity_poly.type
_entity_poly.pdbx_seq_one_letter_code
_entity_poly.pdbx_strand_id
1 'polypeptide(L)'
;DWKAFNSHCYFTVNDLASWSESEEKCSSMGAHLMVIHSQEEQDFITKILSPNAAYFIGLSDPGHRQWQWVDQTPYNESVTFWHSGEPNNDKEQCVI
;
A
#
# COMPACT_ATOMS: atom_id res chain seq x y z
N ASP A 1 -13.71 -6.26 -9.74
CA ASP A 1 -13.87 -7.56 -9.06
C ASP A 1 -12.65 -7.89 -8.21
N TRP A 2 -12.87 -8.55 -7.08
CA TRP A 2 -11.81 -9.01 -6.19
C TRP A 2 -10.91 -10.05 -6.88
N LYS A 3 -9.61 -9.98 -6.61
CA LYS A 3 -8.59 -10.92 -7.07
C LYS A 3 -8.01 -11.65 -5.86
N ALA A 4 -8.07 -12.98 -5.83
CA ALA A 4 -7.54 -13.76 -4.73
C ALA A 4 -6.05 -14.07 -4.94
N PHE A 5 -5.27 -13.97 -3.87
CA PHE A 5 -3.88 -14.42 -3.82
C PHE A 5 -3.52 -14.83 -2.38
N ASN A 6 -3.05 -16.07 -2.22
CA ASN A 6 -2.85 -16.71 -0.93
C ASN A 6 -4.10 -16.61 -0.04
N SER A 7 -3.97 -16.03 1.15
CA SER A 7 -5.04 -15.83 2.13
C SER A 7 -5.78 -14.50 1.99
N HIS A 8 -5.47 -13.70 0.96
CA HIS A 8 -5.98 -12.34 0.80
C HIS A 8 -6.77 -12.16 -0.50
N CYS A 9 -7.66 -11.17 -0.49
CA CYS A 9 -8.40 -10.70 -1.65
C CYS A 9 -8.06 -9.24 -1.89
N TYR A 10 -7.81 -8.87 -3.14
CA TYR A 10 -7.39 -7.55 -3.56
C TYR A 10 -8.44 -6.91 -4.46
N PHE A 11 -8.74 -5.64 -4.24
CA PHE A 11 -9.67 -4.88 -5.06
C PHE A 11 -9.04 -3.54 -5.44
N THR A 12 -9.09 -3.22 -6.73
CA THR A 12 -8.59 -1.94 -7.24
C THR A 12 -9.75 -0.97 -7.40
N VAL A 13 -9.65 0.16 -6.70
CA VAL A 13 -10.56 1.30 -6.86
C VAL A 13 -9.86 2.32 -7.76
N ASN A 14 -10.52 2.71 -8.86
CA ASN A 14 -9.99 3.69 -9.81
C ASN A 14 -10.68 5.03 -9.57
N ASP A 15 -10.34 5.69 -8.46
CA ASP A 15 -10.81 7.04 -8.15
C ASP A 15 -9.65 7.96 -7.74
N LEU A 16 -9.89 9.27 -7.84
CA LEU A 16 -8.97 10.28 -7.34
C LEU A 16 -9.39 10.63 -5.92
N ALA A 17 -8.62 10.18 -4.95
CA ALA A 17 -8.85 10.39 -3.53
C ALA A 17 -7.51 10.62 -2.81
N SER A 18 -7.53 11.27 -1.67
CA SER A 18 -6.37 11.31 -0.76
C SER A 18 -6.12 9.92 -0.15
N TRP A 19 -4.93 9.72 0.44
CA TRP A 19 -4.60 8.47 1.13
C TRP A 19 -5.65 8.11 2.20
N SER A 20 -6.02 9.08 3.05
CA SER A 20 -7.01 8.86 4.12
C SER A 20 -8.40 8.53 3.59
N GLU A 21 -8.85 9.20 2.53
CA GLU A 21 -10.14 8.88 1.89
C GLU A 21 -10.10 7.50 1.21
N SER A 22 -8.95 7.08 0.69
CA SER A 22 -8.77 5.77 0.08
C SER A 22 -8.85 4.66 1.13
N GLU A 23 -8.20 4.84 2.29
CA GLU A 23 -8.32 3.92 3.42
C GLU A 23 -9.75 3.85 3.96
N GLU A 24 -10.45 4.98 4.10
CA GLU A 24 -11.85 5.00 4.53
C GLU A 24 -12.74 4.18 3.57
N LYS A 25 -12.52 4.30 2.26
CA LYS A 25 -13.23 3.49 1.26
C LYS A 25 -12.93 2.01 1.39
N CYS A 26 -11.66 1.62 1.53
CA CYS A 26 -11.28 0.23 1.77
C CYS A 26 -11.94 -0.31 3.04
N SER A 27 -11.87 0.45 4.13
CA SER A 27 -12.52 0.14 5.41
C SER A 27 -14.03 -0.05 5.27
N SER A 28 -14.71 0.79 4.47
CA SER A 28 -16.15 0.66 4.20
C SER A 28 -16.52 -0.65 3.48
N MET A 29 -15.57 -1.29 2.80
CA MET A 29 -15.71 -2.59 2.16
C MET A 29 -15.27 -3.76 3.05
N GLY A 30 -14.88 -3.50 4.30
CA GLY A 30 -14.32 -4.51 5.20
C GLY A 30 -12.89 -4.93 4.83
N ALA A 31 -12.12 -4.01 4.25
CA ALA A 31 -10.72 -4.22 3.86
C ALA A 31 -9.84 -3.03 4.26
N HIS A 32 -8.56 -3.09 3.91
CA HIS A 32 -7.60 -2.00 4.12
C HIS A 32 -6.90 -1.68 2.79
N LEU A 33 -6.26 -0.51 2.71
CA LEU A 33 -5.22 -0.27 1.71
C LEU A 33 -4.17 -1.38 1.78
N MET A 34 -3.62 -1.73 0.62
CA MET A 34 -2.78 -2.92 0.49
C MET A 34 -1.56 -2.90 1.41
N VAL A 35 -1.39 -3.98 2.17
CA VAL A 35 -0.25 -4.25 3.03
C VAL A 35 0.62 -5.28 2.33
N ILE A 36 1.93 -5.04 2.25
CA ILE A 36 2.85 -5.86 1.46
C ILE A 36 3.95 -6.42 2.36
N HIS A 37 3.97 -7.73 2.53
CA HIS A 37 4.88 -8.44 3.43
C HIS A 37 5.92 -9.30 2.72
N SER A 38 5.76 -9.54 1.42
CA SER A 38 6.65 -10.44 0.69
C SER A 38 6.84 -10.03 -0.77
N GLN A 39 7.90 -10.56 -1.38
CA GLN A 39 8.17 -10.35 -2.80
C GLN A 39 7.06 -10.94 -3.66
N GLU A 40 6.50 -12.08 -3.27
CA GLU A 40 5.42 -12.75 -4.01
C GLU A 40 4.13 -11.90 -4.03
N GLU A 41 3.85 -11.21 -2.92
CA GLU A 41 2.72 -10.27 -2.81
C GLU A 41 2.94 -9.03 -3.68
N GLN A 42 4.14 -8.43 -3.62
CA GLN A 42 4.55 -7.34 -4.51
C GLN A 42 4.42 -7.72 -6.00
N ASP A 43 4.91 -8.90 -6.38
CA ASP A 43 4.86 -9.42 -7.74
C ASP A 43 3.43 -9.71 -8.20
N PHE A 44 2.54 -10.13 -7.31
CA PHE A 44 1.14 -10.35 -7.63
C PHE A 44 0.42 -9.01 -7.84
N ILE A 45 0.60 -8.06 -6.92
CA ILE A 45 -0.03 -6.73 -6.97
C ILE A 45 0.36 -6.02 -8.26
N THR A 46 1.66 -5.95 -8.58
CA THR A 46 2.15 -5.27 -9.79
C THR A 46 1.61 -5.85 -11.10
N LYS A 47 1.19 -7.12 -11.13
CA LYS A 47 0.54 -7.74 -12.30
C LYS A 47 -0.92 -7.35 -12.50
N ILE A 48 -1.62 -6.99 -11.42
CA ILE A 48 -3.05 -6.64 -11.45
C ILE A 48 -3.29 -5.13 -11.52
N LEU A 49 -2.28 -4.31 -11.22
CA LEU A 49 -2.32 -2.86 -11.34
C LEU A 49 -2.08 -2.39 -12.77
N SER A 50 -2.61 -1.21 -13.11
CA SER A 50 -2.34 -0.59 -14.41
C SER A 50 -0.95 0.04 -14.41
N PRO A 51 -0.08 -0.24 -15.41
CA PRO A 51 1.30 0.22 -15.41
C PRO A 51 1.46 1.74 -15.59
N ASN A 52 0.38 2.45 -15.94
CA ASN A 52 0.38 3.90 -16.19
C ASN A 52 -0.31 4.69 -15.06
N ALA A 53 -0.52 4.07 -13.90
CA ALA A 53 -1.18 4.68 -12.74
C ALA A 53 -0.37 4.40 -11.46
N ALA A 54 -0.51 5.32 -10.50
CA ALA A 54 0.03 5.16 -9.15
C ALA A 54 -1.11 4.82 -8.19
N TYR A 55 -0.83 4.01 -7.17
CA TYR A 55 -1.84 3.47 -6.28
C TYR A 55 -1.37 3.58 -4.84
N PHE A 56 -2.15 4.23 -3.98
CA PHE A 56 -1.81 4.25 -2.56
C PHE A 56 -1.73 2.83 -1.98
N ILE A 57 -0.69 2.61 -1.17
CA ILE A 57 -0.55 1.43 -0.33
C ILE A 57 -0.83 1.79 1.12
N GLY A 58 -1.06 0.79 1.97
CA GLY A 58 -1.39 0.95 3.37
C GLY A 58 -0.22 1.37 4.25
N LEU A 59 0.83 1.97 3.69
CA LEU A 59 2.03 2.41 4.40
C LEU A 59 2.01 3.92 4.58
N SER A 60 2.25 4.38 5.80
CA SER A 60 2.35 5.80 6.13
C SER A 60 3.43 6.09 7.17
N ASP A 61 3.92 7.32 7.22
CA ASP A 61 4.88 7.80 8.22
C ASP A 61 4.24 8.89 9.10
N PRO A 62 3.78 8.56 10.33
CA PRO A 62 3.28 9.55 11.28
C PRO A 62 4.37 10.52 11.75
N GLY A 63 5.66 10.23 11.50
CA GLY A 63 6.77 11.16 11.69
C GLY A 63 8.13 10.47 11.85
N HIS A 64 9.18 11.11 11.34
CA HIS A 64 10.57 10.70 11.49
C HIS A 64 10.91 9.30 10.94
N ARG A 65 10.35 8.93 9.77
CA ARG A 65 10.59 7.65 9.08
C ARG A 65 10.12 6.44 9.88
N GLN A 66 9.07 6.60 10.68
CA GLN A 66 8.47 5.54 11.48
C GLN A 66 7.33 4.88 10.68
N TRP A 67 7.68 4.21 9.59
CA TRP A 67 6.70 3.58 8.71
C TRP A 67 5.77 2.60 9.45
N GLN A 68 4.47 2.74 9.21
CA GLN A 68 3.42 1.94 9.83
C GLN A 68 2.41 1.47 8.78
N TRP A 69 2.07 0.18 8.87
CA TRP A 69 0.98 -0.41 8.10
C TRP A 69 -0.38 -0.10 8.74
N VAL A 70 -1.39 0.13 7.92
CA VAL A 70 -2.80 0.37 8.33
C VAL A 70 -3.40 -0.77 9.16
N ASP A 71 -2.93 -2.01 8.96
CA ASP A 71 -3.36 -3.18 9.72
C ASP A 71 -2.57 -3.42 11.01
N GLN A 72 -1.65 -2.49 11.34
CA GLN A 72 -0.80 -2.50 12.53
C GLN A 72 0.22 -3.65 12.58
N THR A 73 0.42 -4.36 11.48
CA THR A 73 1.50 -5.34 11.39
C THR A 73 2.88 -4.65 11.44
N PRO A 74 3.92 -5.31 11.98
CA PRO A 74 5.24 -4.71 12.06
C PRO A 74 5.83 -4.40 10.68
N TYR A 75 6.32 -3.18 10.49
CA TYR A 75 7.12 -2.83 9.32
C TYR A 75 8.49 -3.51 9.40
N ASN A 76 8.89 -4.19 8.32
CA ASN A 76 10.17 -4.88 8.22
C ASN A 76 11.07 -4.19 7.19
N GLU A 77 12.04 -3.40 7.65
CA GLU A 77 13.00 -2.69 6.80
C GLU A 77 13.82 -3.60 5.87
N SER A 78 13.98 -4.88 6.21
CA SER A 78 14.70 -5.85 5.37
C SER A 78 13.89 -6.36 4.18
N VAL A 79 12.57 -6.09 4.14
CA VAL A 79 11.66 -6.52 3.07
C VAL A 79 10.88 -5.29 2.60
N THR A 80 11.53 -4.47 1.80
CA THR A 80 10.96 -3.22 1.26
C THR A 80 11.15 -3.15 -0.24
N PHE A 81 10.25 -2.45 -0.91
CA PHE A 81 10.20 -2.36 -2.38
C PHE A 81 10.31 -0.91 -2.87
N TRP A 82 11.02 -0.07 -2.11
CA TRP A 82 11.28 1.31 -2.47
C TRP A 82 12.00 1.41 -3.81
N HIS A 83 11.60 2.38 -4.62
CA HIS A 83 12.38 2.77 -5.78
C HIS A 83 13.74 3.34 -5.35
N SER A 84 14.72 3.27 -6.25
CA SER A 84 16.06 3.80 -5.99
C SER A 84 16.01 5.28 -5.62
N GLY A 85 16.45 5.61 -4.41
CA GLY A 85 16.44 6.98 -3.87
C GLY A 85 15.28 7.28 -2.93
N GLU A 86 14.25 6.43 -2.86
CA GLU A 86 13.13 6.57 -1.94
C GLU A 86 13.34 5.80 -0.63
N PRO A 87 12.75 6.27 0.50
CA PRO A 87 12.04 7.54 0.67
C PRO A 87 12.98 8.75 0.81
N ASN A 88 12.66 9.85 0.12
CA ASN A 88 13.58 11.00 -0.02
C ASN A 88 13.18 12.29 0.74
N ASN A 89 11.93 12.42 1.21
CA ASN A 89 11.38 13.66 1.74
C ASN A 89 10.51 13.42 2.98
N ASP A 90 10.92 13.95 4.15
CA ASP A 90 10.20 13.74 5.41
C ASP A 90 8.82 14.45 5.47
N LYS A 91 8.47 15.26 4.45
CA LYS A 91 7.11 15.81 4.29
C LYS A 91 6.17 14.86 3.54
N GLU A 92 6.69 13.79 2.94
CA GLU A 92 5.92 12.77 2.24
C GLU A 92 5.62 11.62 3.19
N GLN A 93 4.40 11.64 3.73
CA GLN A 93 3.99 10.76 4.83
C GLN A 93 3.11 9.59 4.36
N CYS A 94 2.86 9.44 3.05
CA CYS A 94 2.01 8.42 2.47
C CYS A 94 2.69 7.82 1.24
N VAL A 95 2.44 6.53 0.97
CA VAL A 95 3.18 5.77 -0.06
C VAL A 95 2.27 5.35 -1.20
N ILE A 96 2.79 5.45 -2.43
CA ILE A 96 2.16 5.05 -3.70
C ILE A 96 2.96 3.97 -4.43
#